data_AF-A0A846AHM3-F1
#
_entry.id   AF-A0A846AHM3-F1
#
_cell.length_a   1.000
_cell.length_b   1.000
_cell.length_c   1.000
_cell.angle_alpha   90.00
_cell.angle_beta   90.00
_cell.angle_gamma   90.00
#
_symmetry.space_group_name_H-M   'P 1'
#
loop_
_entity.id
_entity.type
_entity.pdbx_description
1 polymer ?
#
loop_
_entity_poly.entity_id
_entity_poly.type
_entity_poly.pdbx_seq_one_letter_code
_entity_poly.pdbx_strand_id
1 'polypeptide(L)'
;MGKSEEAIAQFEKAIKINHRHIKAYAHLGLALQDVGKKSEAESIFDCSELVAKYQFANVEGWENLAAYNSDFKDYIVRHPTLLKDRPDKPINRGSQTYEIFTDNNPVMAALSKKINSSLHDYFSRFTDKSNYQFFQNLPSD
;
A
#
# COMPACT_ATOMS: atom_id res chain seq x y z
N MET A 1 -5.53 -21.43 29.92
CA MET A 1 -6.84 -21.98 29.52
C MET A 1 -8.03 -21.35 30.26
N GLY A 2 -7.87 -20.26 31.03
CA GLY A 2 -9.04 -19.50 31.51
C GLY A 2 -8.89 -18.02 31.20
N LYS A 3 -7.70 -17.48 31.48
CA LYS A 3 -7.34 -16.09 31.21
C LYS A 3 -7.28 -15.74 29.71
N SER A 4 -6.87 -16.68 28.86
CA SER A 4 -6.73 -16.44 27.41
C SER A 4 -8.11 -16.42 26.73
N GLU A 5 -9.03 -17.26 27.17
CA GLU A 5 -10.41 -17.35 26.75
C GLU A 5 -11.21 -16.10 27.17
N GLU A 6 -11.00 -15.62 28.40
CA GLU A 6 -11.54 -14.33 28.85
C GLU A 6 -10.97 -13.16 28.02
N ALA A 7 -9.66 -13.18 27.73
CA ALA A 7 -9.01 -12.15 26.92
C ALA A 7 -9.59 -12.08 25.49
N ILE A 8 -9.83 -13.22 24.86
CA ILE A 8 -10.52 -13.31 23.55
C ILE A 8 -11.85 -12.55 23.60
N ALA A 9 -12.71 -12.85 24.58
CA ALA A 9 -14.01 -12.20 24.71
C ALA A 9 -13.90 -10.67 24.93
N GLN A 10 -12.87 -10.20 25.64
CA GLN A 10 -12.64 -8.76 25.81
C GLN A 10 -12.14 -8.08 24.54
N PHE A 11 -11.24 -8.71 23.79
CA PHE A 11 -10.75 -8.15 22.53
C PHE A 11 -11.83 -8.14 21.45
N GLU A 12 -12.68 -9.16 21.37
CA GLU A 12 -13.85 -9.16 20.49
C GLU A 12 -14.82 -8.00 20.82
N LYS A 13 -15.06 -7.73 22.10
CA LYS A 13 -15.85 -6.56 22.52
C LYS A 13 -15.18 -5.25 22.14
N ALA A 14 -13.86 -5.12 22.34
CA ALA A 14 -13.10 -3.94 21.96
C ALA A 14 -13.18 -3.67 20.46
N ILE A 15 -13.10 -4.73 19.63
CA ILE A 15 -13.26 -4.67 18.17
C ILE A 15 -14.68 -4.26 17.78
N LYS A 16 -15.72 -4.76 18.46
CA LYS A 16 -17.12 -4.35 18.22
C LYS A 16 -17.35 -2.87 18.52
N ILE A 17 -16.69 -2.34 19.55
CA ILE A 17 -16.80 -0.92 19.93
C ILE A 17 -15.98 -0.05 18.96
N ASN A 18 -14.75 -0.45 18.69
CA ASN A 18 -13.85 0.23 17.78
C ASN A 18 -13.26 -0.76 16.79
N HIS A 19 -13.86 -0.81 15.60
CA HIS A 19 -13.40 -1.68 14.54
C HIS A 19 -11.93 -1.36 14.14
N ARG A 20 -11.42 -0.15 14.36
CA ARG A 20 -10.02 0.20 14.01
C ARG A 20 -9.02 -0.10 15.12
N HIS A 21 -9.39 -0.83 16.17
CA HIS A 21 -8.51 -1.06 17.31
C HIS A 21 -7.41 -2.10 17.00
N ILE A 22 -6.36 -1.68 16.29
CA ILE A 22 -5.26 -2.54 15.81
C ILE A 22 -4.66 -3.41 16.92
N LYS A 23 -4.45 -2.84 18.12
CA LYS A 23 -3.91 -3.59 19.26
C LYS A 23 -4.84 -4.72 19.73
N ALA A 24 -6.16 -4.57 19.56
CA ALA A 24 -7.13 -5.58 19.98
C ALA A 24 -7.09 -6.76 19.01
N TYR A 25 -6.98 -6.50 17.71
CA TYR A 25 -6.70 -7.53 16.71
C TYR A 25 -5.41 -8.28 17.00
N ALA A 26 -4.30 -7.57 17.25
CA ALA A 26 -3.01 -8.19 17.54
C ALA A 26 -3.08 -9.10 18.79
N HIS A 27 -3.67 -8.61 19.88
CA HIS A 27 -3.80 -9.41 21.10
C HIS A 27 -4.83 -10.53 21.00
N LEU A 28 -5.88 -10.37 20.19
CA LEU A 28 -6.82 -11.45 19.88
C LEU A 28 -6.12 -12.58 19.14
N GLY A 29 -5.32 -12.28 18.11
CA GLY A 29 -4.55 -13.29 17.38
C GLY A 29 -3.59 -14.06 18.29
N LEU A 30 -2.87 -13.37 19.19
CA LEU A 30 -2.00 -14.03 20.18
C LEU A 30 -2.80 -14.91 21.16
N ALA A 31 -3.91 -14.41 21.70
CA ALA A 31 -4.74 -15.17 22.63
C ALA A 31 -5.36 -16.41 21.96
N LEU A 32 -5.72 -16.33 20.67
CA LEU A 32 -6.20 -17.45 19.87
C LEU A 32 -5.11 -18.51 19.65
N GLN A 33 -3.85 -18.10 19.41
CA GLN A 33 -2.72 -19.02 19.35
C GLN A 33 -2.51 -19.75 20.68
N ASP A 34 -2.58 -19.03 21.80
CA ASP A 34 -2.39 -19.59 23.15
C ASP A 34 -3.42 -20.67 23.51
N VAL A 35 -4.66 -20.57 22.99
CA VAL A 35 -5.72 -21.58 23.20
C VAL A 35 -5.76 -22.65 22.10
N GLY A 36 -4.80 -22.64 21.18
CA GLY A 36 -4.69 -23.63 20.10
C GLY A 36 -5.58 -23.38 18.88
N LYS A 37 -6.30 -22.25 18.83
CA LYS A 37 -7.16 -21.83 17.71
C LYS A 37 -6.34 -21.17 16.59
N LYS A 38 -5.40 -21.92 16.02
CA LYS A 38 -4.44 -21.41 15.03
C LYS A 38 -5.08 -20.83 13.77
N SER A 39 -6.10 -21.50 13.22
CA SER A 39 -6.78 -21.03 11.99
C SER A 39 -7.51 -19.69 12.20
N GLU A 40 -8.15 -19.49 13.36
CA GLU A 40 -8.78 -18.21 13.70
C GLU A 40 -7.72 -17.10 13.86
N ALA A 41 -6.57 -17.41 14.46
CA ALA A 41 -5.46 -16.47 14.57
C ALA A 41 -4.84 -16.12 13.22
N GLU A 42 -4.65 -17.10 12.33
CA GLU A 42 -4.15 -16.89 10.97
C GLU A 42 -5.06 -15.95 10.18
N SER A 43 -6.38 -16.11 10.30
CA SER A 43 -7.35 -15.21 9.67
C SER A 43 -7.23 -13.74 10.15
N ILE A 44 -6.75 -13.49 11.36
CA ILE A 44 -6.50 -12.12 11.86
C ILE A 44 -5.27 -11.50 11.22
N PHE A 45 -4.27 -12.31 10.90
CA PHE A 45 -3.00 -11.86 10.32
C PHE A 45 -2.96 -11.96 8.79
N ASP A 46 -3.97 -12.59 8.18
CA ASP A 46 -4.06 -12.71 6.73
C ASP A 46 -4.42 -11.36 6.10
N CYS A 47 -3.43 -10.72 5.51
CA CYS A 47 -3.59 -9.48 4.74
C CYS A 47 -3.63 -9.74 3.23
N SER A 48 -3.76 -10.99 2.77
CA SER A 48 -3.74 -11.31 1.33
C SER A 48 -4.84 -10.57 0.56
N GLU A 49 -6.01 -10.37 1.16
CA GLU A 49 -7.10 -9.56 0.58
C GLU A 49 -6.72 -8.09 0.41
N LEU A 50 -5.84 -7.56 1.26
CA LEU A 50 -5.35 -6.16 1.23
C LEU A 50 -4.19 -5.96 0.25
N VAL A 51 -3.71 -7.02 -0.40
CA VAL A 51 -2.58 -6.95 -1.32
C VAL A 51 -3.09 -7.21 -2.73
N ALA A 52 -2.76 -6.31 -3.65
CA ALA A 52 -3.04 -6.48 -5.06
C ALA A 52 -1.79 -6.20 -5.89
N LYS A 53 -1.67 -6.93 -6.99
CA LYS A 53 -0.61 -6.72 -7.99
C LYS A 53 -1.23 -6.23 -9.27
N TYR A 54 -0.77 -5.07 -9.73
CA TYR A 54 -1.15 -4.48 -10.99
C TYR A 54 -0.04 -4.67 -12.01
N GLN A 55 -0.39 -5.16 -13.19
CA GLN A 55 0.57 -5.29 -14.28
C GLN A 55 0.64 -3.99 -15.08
N PHE A 56 1.83 -3.43 -15.16
CA PHE A 56 2.12 -2.24 -15.94
C PHE A 56 2.67 -2.65 -17.32
N ALA A 57 1.77 -3.01 -18.26
CA ALA A 57 2.17 -3.54 -19.57
C ALA A 57 2.11 -2.52 -20.71
N ASN A 58 1.08 -1.68 -20.72
CA ASN A 58 0.82 -0.69 -21.78
C ASN A 58 0.76 0.71 -21.18
N VAL A 59 1.45 1.67 -21.78
CA VAL A 59 1.44 3.07 -21.38
C VAL A 59 0.94 3.91 -22.55
N GLU A 60 -0.11 4.70 -22.30
CA GLU A 60 -0.71 5.55 -23.32
C GLU A 60 0.31 6.58 -23.83
N GLY A 61 0.49 6.64 -25.14
CA GLY A 61 1.50 7.50 -25.78
C GLY A 61 2.82 6.78 -26.11
N TRP A 62 2.99 5.52 -25.68
CA TRP A 62 4.16 4.70 -26.04
C TRP A 62 3.74 3.42 -26.75
N GLU A 63 4.54 3.00 -27.72
CA GLU A 63 4.31 1.77 -28.49
C GLU A 63 4.40 0.52 -27.60
N ASN A 64 5.31 0.53 -26.63
CA ASN A 64 5.52 -0.58 -25.70
C ASN A 64 6.21 -0.10 -24.41
N LEU A 65 6.26 -0.98 -23.40
CA LEU A 65 6.87 -0.68 -22.11
C LEU A 65 8.37 -0.34 -22.21
N ALA A 66 9.09 -0.92 -23.19
CA ALA A 66 10.51 -0.64 -23.35
C ALA A 66 10.77 0.80 -23.82
N ALA A 67 9.95 1.30 -24.76
CA ALA A 67 9.99 2.69 -25.19
C ALA A 67 9.69 3.65 -24.03
N TYR A 68 8.63 3.38 -23.25
CA TYR A 68 8.31 4.16 -22.06
C TYR A 68 9.46 4.17 -21.04
N ASN A 69 10.04 3.00 -20.74
CA ASN A 69 11.15 2.89 -19.79
C ASN A 69 12.40 3.64 -20.27
N SER A 70 12.63 3.69 -21.59
CA SER A 70 13.71 4.48 -22.18
C SER A 70 13.49 5.97 -21.90
N ASP A 71 12.31 6.50 -22.20
CA ASP A 71 11.99 7.91 -21.99
C ASP A 71 11.95 8.29 -20.50
N PHE A 72 11.45 7.39 -19.65
CA PHE A 72 11.45 7.58 -18.20
C PHE A 72 12.85 7.64 -17.61
N LYS A 73 13.74 6.75 -18.05
CA LYS A 73 15.15 6.80 -17.69
C LYS A 73 15.77 8.12 -18.14
N ASP A 74 15.54 8.52 -19.39
CA ASP A 74 16.07 9.77 -19.95
C ASP A 74 15.57 11.00 -19.18
N TYR A 75 14.29 11.02 -18.82
CA TYR A 75 13.69 12.05 -17.97
C TYR A 75 14.39 12.13 -16.61
N ILE A 76 14.54 11.01 -15.90
CA ILE A 76 15.20 10.97 -14.57
C ILE A 76 16.64 11.47 -14.67
N VAL A 77 17.40 10.99 -15.66
CA VAL A 77 18.84 11.31 -15.81
C VAL A 77 19.05 12.80 -16.13
N ARG A 78 18.12 13.42 -16.88
CA ARG A 78 18.18 14.84 -17.24
C ARG A 78 17.44 15.75 -16.26
N HIS A 79 16.79 15.19 -15.24
CA HIS A 79 15.97 15.96 -14.33
C HIS A 79 16.83 16.96 -13.54
N PRO A 80 16.45 18.26 -13.46
CA PRO A 80 17.28 19.30 -12.85
C PRO A 80 17.56 19.07 -11.36
N THR A 81 16.76 18.24 -10.69
CA THR A 81 16.95 17.91 -9.27
C THR A 81 17.76 16.65 -9.02
N LEU A 82 18.25 15.98 -10.07
CA LEU A 82 19.11 14.82 -9.93
C LEU A 82 20.46 15.25 -9.33
N LEU A 83 20.70 14.82 -8.10
CA LEU A 83 21.93 15.12 -7.38
C LEU A 83 22.63 13.81 -7.00
N LYS A 84 23.95 13.82 -7.17
CA LYS A 84 24.84 12.71 -6.84
C LYS A 84 25.56 13.01 -5.53
N ASP A 85 25.77 11.98 -4.70
CA ASP A 85 26.59 12.04 -3.48
C ASP A 85 26.25 13.25 -2.59
N ARG A 86 24.96 13.45 -2.30
CA ARG A 86 24.50 14.60 -1.50
C ARG A 86 25.17 14.57 -0.11
N PRO A 87 25.86 15.66 0.28
CA PRO A 87 26.25 15.82 1.67
C PRO A 87 25.00 15.77 2.55
N ASP A 88 25.11 15.22 3.75
CA ASP A 88 24.03 15.10 4.73
C ASP A 88 22.91 14.10 4.40
N LYS A 89 23.06 13.26 3.37
CA LYS A 89 22.18 12.11 3.10
C LYS A 89 22.97 10.80 3.14
N PRO A 90 22.41 9.70 3.67
CA PRO A 90 23.05 8.39 3.67
C PRO A 90 22.94 7.73 2.28
N ILE A 91 23.44 8.39 1.24
CA ILE A 91 23.53 7.84 -0.11
C ILE A 91 25.00 7.48 -0.40
N ASN A 92 25.28 6.19 -0.58
CA ASN A 92 26.62 5.70 -0.88
C ASN A 92 26.76 5.50 -2.40
N ARG A 93 27.50 6.38 -3.08
CA ARG A 93 27.70 6.35 -4.54
C ARG A 93 26.38 6.36 -5.34
N GLY A 94 25.35 6.97 -4.76
CA GLY A 94 23.99 6.99 -5.30
C GLY A 94 23.58 8.37 -5.82
N SER A 95 22.45 8.39 -6.52
CA SER A 95 21.81 9.62 -7.00
C SER A 95 20.34 9.66 -6.60
N GLN A 96 19.79 10.86 -6.40
CA GLN A 96 18.39 11.06 -6.03
C GLN A 96 17.83 12.31 -6.73
N THR A 97 16.58 12.23 -7.19
CA THR A 97 15.74 13.38 -7.58
C THR A 97 14.83 13.81 -6.41
N TYR A 98 14.46 15.09 -6.37
CA TYR A 98 13.38 15.58 -5.48
C TYR A 98 11.99 15.17 -6.04
N GLU A 99 10.90 15.80 -5.56
CA GLU A 99 9.52 15.51 -5.98
C GLU A 99 9.36 15.64 -7.51
N ILE A 100 9.28 14.51 -8.21
CA ILE A 100 9.08 14.44 -9.67
C ILE A 100 7.60 14.28 -10.06
N PHE A 101 6.72 13.93 -9.12
CA PHE A 101 5.29 13.78 -9.36
C PHE A 101 4.55 15.12 -9.52
N THR A 102 5.22 16.24 -9.21
CA THR A 102 4.70 17.59 -9.44
C THR A 102 4.97 18.09 -10.86
N ASP A 103 5.79 17.38 -11.64
CA ASP A 103 6.16 17.79 -12.99
C ASP A 103 5.05 17.49 -13.98
N ASN A 104 4.72 18.47 -14.82
CA ASN A 104 3.79 18.30 -15.93
C ASN A 104 4.48 17.73 -17.19
N ASN A 105 5.33 16.71 -17.02
CA ASN A 105 6.02 16.03 -18.12
C ASN A 105 5.17 14.84 -18.62
N PRO A 106 5.10 14.56 -19.94
CA PRO A 106 4.30 13.46 -20.48
C PRO A 106 4.59 12.10 -19.82
N VAL A 107 5.85 11.80 -19.52
CA VAL A 107 6.26 10.53 -18.91
C VAL A 107 5.67 10.40 -17.50
N MET A 108 5.83 11.44 -16.69
CA MET A 108 5.29 11.45 -15.32
C MET A 108 3.77 11.48 -15.32
N ALA A 109 3.14 12.23 -16.23
CA ALA A 109 1.68 12.25 -16.37
C ALA A 109 1.12 10.86 -16.68
N ALA A 110 1.79 10.10 -17.56
CA ALA A 110 1.37 8.74 -17.89
C ALA A 110 1.57 7.76 -16.72
N LEU A 111 2.66 7.88 -15.96
CA LEU A 111 2.88 7.12 -14.74
C LEU A 111 1.80 7.40 -13.70
N SER A 112 1.54 8.68 -13.41
CA SER A 112 0.52 9.12 -12.47
C SER A 112 -0.86 8.59 -12.84
N LYS A 113 -1.26 8.72 -14.12
CA LYS A 113 -2.53 8.20 -14.63
C LYS A 113 -2.69 6.70 -14.38
N LYS A 114 -1.63 5.91 -14.60
CA LYS A 114 -1.64 4.46 -14.38
C LYS A 114 -1.69 4.07 -12.91
N ILE A 115 -0.95 4.77 -12.05
CA ILE A 115 -1.01 4.57 -10.59
C ILE A 115 -2.43 4.90 -10.11
N ASN A 116 -2.97 6.06 -10.48
CA ASN A 116 -4.30 6.49 -10.06
C ASN A 116 -5.39 5.52 -10.54
N SER A 117 -5.33 5.06 -11.80
CA SER A 117 -6.25 4.04 -12.30
C SER A 117 -6.16 2.71 -11.52
N SER A 118 -4.94 2.29 -11.15
CA SER A 118 -4.73 1.07 -10.36
C SER A 118 -5.23 1.23 -8.93
N LEU A 119 -5.06 2.41 -8.33
CA LEU A 119 -5.59 2.72 -7.01
C LEU A 119 -7.12 2.76 -7.02
N HIS A 120 -7.72 3.39 -8.04
CA HIS A 120 -9.18 3.43 -8.18
C HIS A 120 -9.77 2.02 -8.29
N ASP A 121 -9.17 1.15 -9.11
CA ASP A 121 -9.55 -0.27 -9.18
C ASP A 121 -9.31 -1.00 -7.85
N TYR A 122 -8.17 -0.75 -7.19
CA TYR A 122 -7.87 -1.36 -5.90
C TYR A 122 -8.96 -1.07 -4.88
N PHE A 123 -9.36 0.20 -4.78
CA PHE A 123 -10.34 0.66 -3.81
C PHE A 123 -11.77 0.29 -4.18
N SER A 124 -12.13 0.20 -5.46
CA SER A 124 -13.49 -0.16 -5.90
C SER A 124 -13.95 -1.52 -5.33
N ARG A 125 -12.99 -2.45 -5.15
CA ARG A 125 -13.21 -3.77 -4.52
C ARG A 125 -13.69 -3.69 -3.06
N PHE A 126 -13.48 -2.55 -2.41
CA PHE A 126 -13.87 -2.29 -1.02
C PHE A 126 -15.03 -1.27 -0.89
N THR A 127 -15.45 -0.61 -1.98
CA THR A 127 -16.47 0.46 -1.92
C THR A 127 -17.91 -0.04 -2.08
N ASP A 128 -18.15 -1.17 -2.73
CA ASP A 128 -19.51 -1.68 -2.97
C ASP A 128 -20.23 -2.19 -1.69
N LYS A 129 -19.51 -2.31 -0.56
CA LYS A 129 -20.06 -2.71 0.75
C LYS A 129 -19.28 -2.02 1.87
N SER A 130 -19.51 -0.73 2.11
CA SER A 130 -18.76 0.16 3.03
C SER A 130 -18.76 -0.21 4.54
N ASN A 131 -18.49 -1.47 4.88
CA ASN A 131 -18.14 -1.95 6.22
C ASN A 131 -16.69 -2.46 6.28
N TYR A 132 -15.89 -2.28 5.22
CA TYR A 132 -14.50 -2.71 5.26
C TYR A 132 -13.70 -1.83 6.24
N GLN A 133 -13.20 -2.46 7.29
CA GLN A 133 -12.73 -1.87 8.54
C GLN A 133 -11.58 -0.86 8.40
N PHE A 134 -10.89 -0.87 7.26
CA PHE A 134 -9.64 -0.16 7.02
C PHE A 134 -9.70 0.90 5.90
N PHE A 135 -10.72 0.90 5.04
CA PHE A 135 -10.78 1.76 3.83
C PHE A 135 -12.01 2.65 3.82
N GLN A 136 -11.93 3.79 4.53
CA GLN A 136 -13.00 4.81 4.57
C GLN A 136 -12.63 6.09 3.81
N ASN A 137 -11.34 6.30 3.50
CA ASN A 137 -10.86 7.45 2.74
C ASN A 137 -10.34 6.96 1.38
N LEU A 138 -11.08 7.29 0.33
CA LEU A 138 -10.63 7.07 -1.05
C LEU A 138 -9.69 8.20 -1.46
N PRO A 139 -8.62 7.92 -2.22
CA PRO A 139 -7.89 8.99 -2.90
C PRO A 139 -8.88 9.78 -3.77
N SER A 140 -8.88 11.09 -3.62
CA SER A 140 -9.54 11.99 -4.58
C SER A 140 -8.65 12.15 -5.81
N ASP A 141 -9.26 12.40 -6.97
CA ASP A 141 -8.58 12.80 -8.20
C ASP A 141 -7.75 14.09 -8.03
#